data_AF-A0A509JFB0-F1
#
_entry.id   AF-A0A509JFB0-F1
#
_cell.length_a   1.000
_cell.length_b   1.000
_cell.length_c   1.000
_cell.angle_alpha   90.00
_cell.angle_beta   90.00
_cell.angle_gamma   90.00
#
_symmetry.space_group_name_H-M   'P 1'
#
loop_
_entity.id
_entity.type
_entity.pdbx_description
1 polymer ?
#
loop_
_entity_poly.entity_id
_entity_poly.type
_entity_poly.pdbx_seq_one_letter_code
_entity_poly.pdbx_strand_id
1 'polypeptide(L)'
;MGFEQLAELRDRLRAQAAQAKPAQTKSSAGRAKKREAVEPGVEAIWRLQRHFPLAFPKSPAAKVPLKQGILQDAQQHLELLGITAEQLKQAIATWCQGSRYWSCMVEDAPRLDLQGQVAGKVTAEQAVYARRQASRRQREQMREKREKRAQAGSEAPAATEAPTPEAPATEASPEAN
;
A
#
# COMPACT_ATOMS: atom_id res chain seq x y z
N MET A 1 -44.88 -25.87 -0.70
CA MET A 1 -44.09 -25.68 0.53
C MET A 1 -42.65 -25.44 0.10
N GLY A 2 -42.09 -24.23 0.29
CA GLY A 2 -40.80 -23.85 -0.33
C GLY A 2 -39.83 -23.06 0.57
N PHE A 3 -40.22 -22.77 1.82
CA PHE A 3 -39.40 -21.99 2.75
C PHE A 3 -38.58 -22.86 3.74
N GLU A 4 -38.87 -24.16 3.85
CA GLU A 4 -38.15 -25.08 4.74
C GLU A 4 -36.72 -25.36 4.28
N GLN A 5 -36.49 -25.52 2.97
CA GLN A 5 -35.14 -25.73 2.41
C GLN A 5 -34.17 -24.57 2.72
N LEU A 6 -34.68 -23.34 2.87
CA LEU A 6 -33.89 -22.17 3.30
C LEU A 6 -33.49 -22.23 4.78
N ALA A 7 -34.34 -22.82 5.64
CA ALA A 7 -34.02 -23.02 7.04
C ALA A 7 -32.91 -24.10 7.20
N GLU A 8 -33.07 -25.23 6.53
CA GLU A 8 -32.07 -26.32 6.53
C GLU A 8 -30.71 -25.85 5.99
N LEU A 9 -30.69 -25.08 4.89
CA LEU A 9 -29.45 -24.54 4.33
C LEU A 9 -28.76 -23.58 5.31
N ARG A 10 -29.52 -22.76 6.04
CA ARG A 10 -28.98 -21.84 7.05
C ARG A 10 -28.40 -22.56 8.25
N ASP A 11 -29.06 -23.60 8.77
CA ASP A 11 -28.50 -24.38 9.87
C ASP A 11 -27.30 -25.24 9.44
N ARG A 12 -27.25 -25.69 8.17
CA ARG A 12 -26.05 -26.33 7.59
C ARG A 12 -24.86 -25.36 7.43
N LEU A 13 -25.12 -24.08 7.13
CA LEU A 13 -24.10 -23.02 7.15
C LEU A 13 -23.63 -22.69 8.58
N ARG A 14 -24.54 -22.64 9.55
CA ARG A 14 -24.21 -22.47 10.98
C ARG A 14 -23.38 -23.63 11.51
N ALA A 15 -23.70 -24.87 11.15
CA ALA A 15 -22.94 -26.06 11.53
C ALA A 15 -21.51 -26.06 10.95
N GLN A 16 -21.32 -25.57 9.72
CA GLN A 16 -19.97 -25.37 9.16
C GLN A 16 -19.19 -24.26 9.88
N ALA A 17 -19.84 -23.14 10.22
CA ALA A 17 -19.22 -22.08 11.02
C ALA A 17 -18.81 -22.56 12.43
N ALA A 18 -19.56 -23.50 13.02
CA ALA A 18 -19.25 -24.08 14.34
C ALA A 18 -18.10 -25.11 14.30
N GLN A 19 -17.84 -25.76 13.16
CA GLN A 19 -16.71 -26.69 13.01
C GLN A 19 -15.37 -25.99 12.71
N ALA A 20 -15.39 -24.70 12.38
CA ALA A 20 -14.20 -23.85 12.39
C ALA A 20 -13.79 -23.54 13.84
N LYS A 21 -13.07 -24.49 14.47
CA LYS A 21 -12.59 -24.40 15.86
C LYS A 21 -11.89 -23.05 16.14
N PRO A 22 -12.20 -22.38 17.26
CA PRO A 22 -11.51 -21.15 17.64
C PRO A 22 -10.09 -21.48 18.11
N ALA A 23 -9.10 -21.22 17.25
CA ALA A 23 -7.69 -21.29 17.63
C ALA A 23 -7.38 -20.17 18.64
N GLN A 24 -7.38 -20.52 19.92
CA GLN A 24 -7.10 -19.60 21.01
C GLN A 24 -5.69 -19.00 20.90
N THR A 25 -5.64 -17.67 20.84
CA THR A 25 -4.60 -16.82 21.43
C THR A 25 -3.14 -17.32 21.36
N LYS A 26 -2.45 -16.97 20.28
CA LYS A 26 -1.02 -16.62 20.36
C LYS A 26 -0.85 -15.11 20.15
N SER A 27 -0.86 -14.41 21.28
CA SER A 27 -0.14 -13.15 21.53
C SER A 27 -0.02 -12.16 20.36
N SER A 28 -0.89 -11.14 20.38
CA SER A 28 -0.72 -9.86 19.68
C SER A 28 0.52 -9.04 20.13
N ALA A 29 1.36 -9.60 21.00
CA ALA A 29 2.63 -9.06 21.48
C ALA A 29 3.74 -8.97 20.40
N GLY A 30 3.44 -9.24 19.13
CA GLY A 30 4.36 -8.99 18.01
C GLY A 30 4.34 -7.53 17.50
N ARG A 31 3.26 -6.77 17.73
CA ARG A 31 3.08 -5.40 17.19
C ARG A 31 3.66 -4.30 18.11
N ALA A 32 4.57 -4.71 19.00
CA ALA A 32 5.44 -3.84 19.80
C ALA A 32 6.93 -3.98 19.44
N LYS A 33 7.29 -4.78 18.41
CA LYS A 33 8.59 -4.63 17.74
C LYS A 33 8.65 -3.22 17.17
N LYS A 34 9.48 -2.36 17.78
CA LYS A 34 9.78 -0.97 17.40
C LYS A 34 8.65 -0.30 16.59
N ARG A 35 7.89 0.59 17.25
CA ARG A 35 7.68 1.87 16.59
C ARG A 35 9.08 2.46 16.39
N GLU A 36 9.73 2.13 15.27
CA GLU A 36 10.85 2.93 14.77
C GLU A 36 10.35 4.36 14.85
N ALA A 37 11.09 5.21 15.59
CA ALA A 37 10.63 6.54 15.97
C ALA A 37 10.19 7.21 14.68
N VAL A 38 8.86 7.35 14.51
CA VAL A 38 8.27 7.60 13.18
C VAL A 38 8.94 8.86 12.68
N GLU A 39 9.71 8.71 11.59
CA GLU A 39 10.65 9.73 11.10
C GLU A 39 10.04 11.11 11.31
N PRO A 40 10.72 12.06 11.97
CA PRO A 40 10.04 13.23 12.51
C PRO A 40 9.31 14.05 11.43
N GLY A 41 9.76 13.98 10.18
CA GLY A 41 9.01 14.47 9.01
C GLY A 41 7.69 13.75 8.73
N VAL A 42 7.59 12.43 8.91
CA VAL A 42 6.34 11.66 8.76
C VAL A 42 5.32 11.99 9.86
N GLU A 43 5.74 12.15 11.11
CA GLU A 43 4.87 12.65 12.19
C GLU A 43 4.37 14.09 11.88
N ALA A 44 5.25 14.95 11.36
CA ALA A 44 4.87 16.28 10.88
C ALA A 44 3.90 16.24 9.68
N ILE A 45 4.00 15.26 8.76
CA ILE A 45 2.97 15.02 7.72
C ILE A 45 1.61 14.73 8.36
N TRP A 46 1.54 13.90 9.41
CA TRP A 46 0.27 13.58 10.07
C TRP A 46 -0.38 14.80 10.73
N ARG A 47 0.42 15.72 11.28
CA ARG A 47 -0.07 17.01 11.82
C ARG A 47 -0.58 17.92 10.70
N LEU A 48 0.18 18.06 9.61
CA LEU A 48 -0.26 18.78 8.41
C LEU A 48 -1.59 18.22 7.86
N GLN A 49 -1.76 16.90 7.79
CA GLN A 49 -3.02 16.26 7.38
C GLN A 49 -4.21 16.55 8.31
N ARG A 50 -3.96 16.76 9.61
CA ARG A 50 -5.00 17.05 10.60
C ARG A 50 -5.49 18.50 10.52
N HIS A 51 -4.59 19.44 10.24
CA HIS A 51 -4.92 20.87 10.16
C HIS A 51 -5.28 21.33 8.74
N PHE A 52 -4.69 20.73 7.71
CA PHE A 52 -4.86 21.10 6.30
C PHE A 52 -5.29 19.90 5.43
N PRO A 53 -6.47 19.31 5.67
CA PRO A 53 -6.94 18.12 4.94
C PRO A 53 -7.18 18.36 3.44
N LEU A 54 -7.35 19.61 3.02
CA LEU A 54 -7.54 20.00 1.62
C LEU A 54 -6.23 19.93 0.82
N ALA A 55 -5.13 20.44 1.38
CA ALA A 55 -3.79 20.37 0.78
C ALA A 55 -3.13 18.99 0.98
N PHE A 56 -3.32 18.41 2.16
CA PHE A 56 -2.76 17.13 2.56
C PHE A 56 -3.89 16.10 2.78
N PRO A 57 -4.55 15.61 1.71
CA PRO A 57 -5.60 14.62 1.86
C PRO A 57 -5.04 13.27 2.34
N LYS A 58 -5.78 12.65 3.27
CA LYS A 58 -5.52 11.30 3.76
C LYS A 58 -6.21 10.27 2.84
N SER A 59 -5.60 9.08 2.69
CA SER A 59 -6.15 7.99 1.88
C SER A 59 -7.58 7.65 2.31
N PRO A 60 -8.55 7.45 1.38
CA PRO A 60 -8.37 7.05 -0.02
C PRO A 60 -8.13 8.17 -1.04
N ALA A 61 -8.43 9.44 -0.73
CA ALA A 61 -8.44 10.54 -1.71
C ALA A 61 -7.14 10.68 -2.52
N ALA A 62 -7.26 11.11 -3.79
CA ALA A 62 -6.12 11.42 -4.64
C ALA A 62 -5.25 12.51 -3.99
N LYS A 63 -3.92 12.43 -4.16
CA LYS A 63 -3.06 13.52 -3.70
C LYS A 63 -3.21 14.70 -4.66
N VAL A 64 -2.95 15.90 -4.18
CA VAL A 64 -3.13 17.13 -4.95
C VAL A 64 -1.77 17.76 -5.27
N PRO A 65 -1.57 18.36 -6.46
CA PRO A 65 -0.40 19.21 -6.72
C PRO A 65 -0.38 20.38 -5.73
N LEU A 66 0.68 20.50 -4.94
CA LEU A 66 0.79 21.59 -3.97
C LEU A 66 1.24 22.88 -4.66
N LYS A 67 0.84 24.02 -4.08
CA LYS A 67 1.37 25.36 -4.42
C LYS A 67 2.91 25.38 -4.38
N GLN A 68 3.52 26.09 -5.32
CA GLN A 68 4.95 26.39 -5.24
C GLN A 68 5.18 27.44 -4.14
N GLY A 69 5.96 27.11 -3.12
CA GLY A 69 6.08 27.94 -1.91
C GLY A 69 5.19 27.52 -0.73
N ILE A 70 4.49 26.36 -0.82
CA ILE A 70 3.70 25.78 0.30
C ILE A 70 4.51 25.62 1.60
N LEU A 71 5.85 25.55 1.51
CA LEU A 71 6.75 25.56 2.66
C LEU A 71 6.70 26.89 3.41
N GLN A 72 6.75 28.03 2.72
CA GLN A 72 6.64 29.36 3.32
C GLN A 72 5.25 29.59 3.93
N ASP A 73 4.18 29.19 3.23
CA ASP A 73 2.82 29.28 3.79
C ASP A 73 2.69 28.41 5.05
N ALA A 74 3.23 27.18 5.04
CA ALA A 74 3.18 26.30 6.21
C ALA A 74 4.12 26.73 7.35
N GLN A 75 5.18 27.48 7.05
CA GLN A 75 6.06 28.08 8.06
C GLN A 75 5.34 29.11 8.93
N GLN A 76 4.34 29.82 8.39
CA GLN A 76 3.50 30.75 9.15
C GLN A 76 2.59 30.03 10.16
N HIS A 77 2.39 28.72 10.00
CA HIS A 77 1.52 27.91 10.84
C HIS A 77 2.28 26.93 11.75
N LEU A 78 3.61 27.10 11.93
CA LEU A 78 4.43 26.21 12.77
C LEU A 78 3.95 26.14 14.22
N GLU A 79 3.56 27.27 14.80
CA GLU A 79 3.04 27.35 16.19
C GLU A 79 1.74 26.54 16.33
N LEU A 80 0.86 26.63 15.34
CA LEU A 80 -0.43 25.92 15.31
C LEU A 80 -0.24 24.41 15.08
N LEU A 81 0.79 24.02 14.33
CA LEU A 81 1.16 22.63 14.04
C LEU A 81 1.99 21.97 15.15
N GLY A 82 2.65 22.75 16.03
CA GLY A 82 3.55 22.25 17.06
C GLY A 82 4.73 21.46 16.50
N ILE A 83 5.35 21.92 15.41
CA ILE A 83 6.52 21.30 14.76
C ILE A 83 7.61 22.34 14.47
N THR A 84 8.85 21.89 14.28
CA THR A 84 9.95 22.80 13.88
C THR A 84 9.95 23.04 12.37
N ALA A 85 10.55 24.16 11.93
CA ALA A 85 10.72 24.48 10.51
C ALA A 85 11.49 23.38 9.73
N GLU A 86 12.42 22.69 10.40
CA GLU A 86 13.20 21.61 9.81
C GLU A 86 12.36 20.33 9.65
N GLN A 87 11.56 19.97 10.65
CA GLN A 87 10.59 18.87 10.56
C GLN A 87 9.57 19.13 9.45
N LEU A 88 9.08 20.37 9.31
CA LEU A 88 8.21 20.78 8.22
C LEU A 88 8.89 20.63 6.85
N LYS A 89 10.16 21.02 6.71
CA LYS A 89 10.93 20.85 5.47
C LYS A 89 11.11 19.37 5.12
N GLN A 90 11.45 18.52 6.09
CA GLN A 90 11.55 17.06 5.92
C GLN A 90 10.20 16.43 5.54
N ALA A 91 9.10 16.87 6.18
CA ALA A 91 7.73 16.46 5.90
C ALA A 91 7.33 16.75 4.44
N ILE A 92 7.52 18.00 3.99
CA ILE A 92 7.18 18.42 2.64
C ILE A 92 8.07 17.74 1.60
N ALA A 93 9.38 17.59 1.86
CA ALA A 93 10.28 16.86 0.96
C ALA A 93 9.83 15.39 0.78
N THR A 94 9.58 14.69 1.89
CA THR A 94 9.06 13.31 1.90
C THR A 94 7.71 13.20 1.19
N TRP A 95 6.83 14.18 1.36
CA TRP A 95 5.52 14.23 0.71
C TRP A 95 5.63 14.37 -0.81
N CYS A 96 6.40 15.35 -1.27
CA CYS A 96 6.62 15.64 -2.70
C CYS A 96 7.41 14.55 -3.42
N GLN A 97 8.34 13.88 -2.74
CA GLN A 97 9.03 12.72 -3.30
C GLN A 97 8.11 11.49 -3.43
N GLY A 98 7.00 11.43 -2.69
CA GLY A 98 6.09 10.28 -2.63
C GLY A 98 5.44 9.90 -3.97
N SER A 99 5.42 8.59 -4.31
CA SER A 99 4.90 8.08 -5.60
C SER A 99 3.52 8.62 -5.97
N ARG A 100 2.59 8.74 -5.00
CA ARG A 100 1.24 9.30 -5.21
C ARG A 100 1.23 10.79 -5.60
N TYR A 101 2.25 11.57 -5.23
CA TYR A 101 2.33 12.99 -5.59
C TYR A 101 2.67 13.15 -7.08
N TRP A 102 3.71 12.44 -7.54
CA TRP A 102 4.12 12.42 -8.95
C TRP A 102 2.99 11.96 -9.89
N SER A 103 2.19 10.97 -9.48
CA SER A 103 1.03 10.50 -10.25
C SER A 103 -0.07 11.56 -10.45
N CYS A 104 -0.12 12.59 -9.62
CA CYS A 104 -1.17 13.62 -9.66
C CYS A 104 -0.69 14.92 -10.32
N MET A 105 0.61 15.04 -10.66
CA MET A 105 1.17 16.15 -11.44
C MET A 105 0.85 15.98 -12.93
N VAL A 106 -0.42 16.19 -13.26
CA VAL A 106 -0.92 16.32 -14.64
C VAL A 106 -0.78 17.77 -15.09
N GLU A 107 -0.61 17.97 -16.39
CA GLU A 107 -0.58 19.28 -17.04
C GLU A 107 -1.90 20.04 -16.83
N ASP A 108 -1.82 21.37 -16.69
CA ASP A 108 -2.94 22.27 -16.35
C ASP A 108 -3.67 21.98 -15.02
N ALA A 109 -3.26 20.97 -14.26
CA ALA A 109 -3.87 20.65 -12.97
C ALA A 109 -3.75 21.84 -11.99
N PRO A 110 -4.85 22.24 -11.33
CA PRO A 110 -4.81 23.33 -10.36
C PRO A 110 -3.94 22.94 -9.18
N ARG A 111 -3.00 23.82 -8.81
CA ARG A 111 -2.21 23.69 -7.59
C ARG A 111 -3.02 24.23 -6.43
N LEU A 112 -3.15 23.47 -5.34
CA LEU A 112 -3.84 23.94 -4.15
C LEU A 112 -2.86 24.44 -3.08
N ASP A 113 -3.26 25.50 -2.39
CA ASP A 113 -2.63 25.97 -1.15
C ASP A 113 -3.16 25.23 0.09
N LEU A 114 -2.71 25.64 1.28
CA LEU A 114 -3.10 25.02 2.56
C LEU A 114 -4.60 25.07 2.84
N GLN A 115 -5.27 26.12 2.34
CA GLN A 115 -6.69 26.39 2.49
C GLN A 115 -7.53 25.77 1.36
N GLY A 116 -6.88 25.08 0.40
CA GLY A 116 -7.54 24.47 -0.75
C GLY A 116 -7.89 25.44 -1.88
N GLN A 117 -7.35 26.66 -1.86
CA GLN A 117 -7.52 27.64 -2.94
C GLN A 117 -6.56 27.35 -4.10
N VAL A 118 -6.97 27.70 -5.32
CA VAL A 118 -6.14 27.49 -6.52
C VAL A 118 -5.04 28.55 -6.58
N ALA A 119 -3.81 28.12 -6.31
CA ALA A 119 -2.61 28.96 -6.29
C ALA A 119 -1.68 28.65 -7.48
N GLY A 120 -2.25 28.69 -8.68
CA GLY A 120 -1.58 28.45 -9.95
C GLY A 120 -1.88 27.07 -10.56
N LYS A 121 -1.11 26.70 -11.59
CA LYS A 121 -1.26 25.45 -12.34
C LYS A 121 0.07 24.70 -12.45
N VAL A 122 0.02 23.42 -12.80
CA VAL A 122 1.19 22.63 -13.17
C VAL A 122 1.54 22.87 -14.64
N THR A 123 2.78 23.27 -14.94
CA THR A 123 3.23 23.49 -16.32
C THR A 123 3.51 22.16 -17.05
N ALA A 124 3.47 22.18 -18.38
CA ALA A 124 3.76 21.00 -19.21
C ALA A 124 5.12 20.37 -18.88
N GLU A 125 6.16 21.18 -18.69
CA GLU A 125 7.50 20.72 -18.31
C GLU A 125 7.51 19.98 -16.95
N GLN A 126 6.79 20.53 -15.97
CA GLN A 126 6.66 19.93 -14.65
C GLN A 126 5.91 18.59 -14.71
N ALA A 127 4.87 18.51 -15.54
CA ALA A 127 4.15 17.26 -15.81
C ALA A 127 5.03 16.22 -16.54
N VAL A 128 5.83 16.62 -17.54
CA VAL A 128 6.81 15.73 -18.20
C VAL A 128 7.84 15.20 -17.22
N TYR A 129 8.44 16.08 -16.41
CA TYR A 129 9.40 15.69 -15.38
C TYR A 129 8.77 14.73 -14.36
N ALA A 130 7.53 15.02 -13.93
CA ALA A 130 6.82 14.17 -12.98
C ALA A 130 6.48 12.78 -13.53
N ARG A 131 6.04 12.69 -14.80
CA ARG A 131 5.82 11.42 -15.51
C ARG A 131 7.09 10.55 -15.53
N ARG A 132 8.26 11.15 -15.80
CA ARG A 132 9.56 10.45 -15.78
C ARG A 132 9.90 9.89 -14.39
N GLN A 133 9.72 10.70 -13.34
CA GLN A 133 10.03 10.31 -11.96
C GLN A 133 9.04 9.28 -11.40
N ALA A 134 7.75 9.40 -11.72
CA ALA A 134 6.73 8.39 -11.41
C ALA A 134 7.10 7.02 -12.01
N SER A 135 7.46 6.99 -13.30
CA SER A 135 7.88 5.76 -13.99
C SER A 135 9.13 5.14 -13.36
N ARG A 136 10.17 5.95 -13.07
CA ARG A 136 11.38 5.48 -12.37
C ARG A 136 11.04 4.81 -11.03
N ARG A 137 10.22 5.47 -10.21
CA ARG A 137 9.83 4.97 -8.88
C ARG A 137 8.85 3.80 -8.92
N GLN A 138 8.04 3.66 -9.96
CA GLN A 138 7.19 2.49 -10.20
C GLN A 138 8.04 1.26 -10.52
N ARG A 139 9.08 1.41 -11.36
CA ARG A 139 10.03 0.33 -11.70
C ARG A 139 10.81 -0.15 -10.48
N GLU A 140 11.27 0.78 -9.62
CA GLU A 140 11.91 0.46 -8.34
C GLU A 140 10.96 -0.31 -7.42
N GLN A 141 9.74 0.17 -7.18
CA GLN A 141 8.74 -0.53 -6.37
C GLN A 141 8.37 -1.91 -6.93
N MET A 142 8.30 -2.07 -8.26
CA MET A 142 8.03 -3.37 -8.88
C MET A 142 9.19 -4.35 -8.68
N ARG A 143 10.43 -3.88 -8.80
CA ARG A 143 11.65 -4.67 -8.55
C ARG A 143 11.69 -5.11 -7.08
N GLU A 144 11.51 -4.17 -6.15
CA GLU A 144 11.51 -4.41 -4.71
C GLU A 144 10.37 -5.34 -4.27
N LYS A 145 9.17 -5.21 -4.86
CA LYS A 145 8.05 -6.13 -4.64
C LYS A 145 8.33 -7.53 -5.18
N ARG A 146 9.07 -7.65 -6.30
CA ARG A 146 9.48 -8.94 -6.87
C ARG A 146 10.56 -9.61 -6.02
N GLU A 147 11.53 -8.83 -5.51
CA GLU A 147 12.57 -9.28 -4.58
C GLU A 147 11.95 -9.76 -3.25
N LYS A 148 11.05 -8.98 -2.66
CA LYS A 148 10.29 -9.37 -1.45
C LYS A 148 9.41 -10.61 -1.67
N ARG A 149 8.80 -10.77 -2.85
CA ARG A 149 7.99 -11.95 -3.18
C ARG A 149 8.85 -13.19 -3.49
N ALA A 150 10.09 -13.02 -3.94
CA ALA A 150 11.06 -14.11 -4.05
C ALA A 150 11.54 -14.56 -2.67
N GLN A 151 11.91 -13.62 -1.78
CA GLN A 151 12.32 -13.91 -0.40
C GLN A 151 11.20 -14.55 0.43
N ALA A 152 9.95 -14.06 0.29
CA ALA A 152 8.79 -14.69 0.92
C ALA A 152 8.38 -16.04 0.28
N GLY A 153 8.87 -16.33 -0.92
CA GLY A 153 8.67 -17.62 -1.60
C GLY A 153 9.73 -18.67 -1.24
N SER A 154 10.87 -18.26 -0.69
CA SER A 154 11.95 -19.16 -0.23
C SER A 154 11.80 -19.65 1.21
N GLU A 155 10.75 -19.25 1.94
CA GLU A 155 10.47 -19.66 3.33
C GLU A 155 9.17 -20.49 3.43
N ALA A 156 8.97 -21.39 2.48
CA ALA A 156 8.00 -22.50 2.56
C ALA A 156 8.74 -23.81 2.21
N PRO A 157 8.71 -24.83 3.09
CA PRO A 157 9.66 -25.95 3.00
C PRO A 157 9.33 -26.94 1.89
N ALA A 158 10.39 -27.48 1.28
CA ALA A 158 10.32 -28.70 0.48
C ALA A 158 10.00 -29.89 1.42
N ALA A 159 8.76 -30.37 1.39
CA ALA A 159 8.33 -31.52 2.20
C ALA A 159 7.04 -32.20 1.67
N THR A 160 7.03 -32.62 0.40
CA THR A 160 6.40 -33.89 -0.05
C THR A 160 6.75 -34.15 -1.51
N GLU A 161 7.93 -34.74 -1.74
CA GLU A 161 8.05 -35.70 -2.84
C GLU A 161 7.23 -36.93 -2.43
N ALA A 162 6.04 -37.08 -3.01
CA ALA A 162 5.26 -38.29 -2.84
C ALA A 162 5.93 -39.40 -3.68
N PRO A 163 6.28 -40.55 -3.10
CA PRO A 163 6.91 -41.62 -3.85
C PRO A 163 5.92 -42.21 -4.86
N THR A 164 6.33 -42.35 -6.12
CA THR A 164 5.64 -43.17 -7.12
C THR A 164 5.68 -44.64 -6.70
N PRO A 165 4.54 -45.31 -6.46
CA PRO A 165 4.49 -46.75 -6.39
C PRO A 165 4.34 -47.34 -7.81
N GLU A 166 5.24 -48.26 -8.09
CA GLU A 166 5.25 -49.31 -9.13
C GLU A 166 4.04 -49.45 -10.06
N ALA A 167 4.35 -49.55 -11.36
CA ALA A 167 3.57 -50.35 -12.31
C ALA A 167 4.30 -51.69 -12.54
N PRO A 168 3.72 -52.84 -12.11
CA PRO A 168 4.21 -54.17 -12.47
C PRO A 168 3.32 -54.86 -13.51
N ALA A 169 3.94 -55.66 -14.39
CA ALA A 169 3.33 -56.71 -15.25
C ALA A 169 2.25 -56.28 -16.27
N THR A 170 1.99 -56.92 -17.41
CA THR A 170 2.75 -57.81 -18.34
C THR A 170 2.17 -57.54 -19.76
N GLU A 171 2.41 -58.22 -20.89
CA GLU A 171 2.99 -59.54 -21.19
C GLU A 171 3.65 -59.54 -22.60
N ALA A 172 3.80 -60.72 -23.22
CA ALA A 172 4.40 -60.92 -24.54
C ALA A 172 3.40 -60.87 -25.71
N SER A 173 3.87 -60.56 -26.91
CA SER A 173 3.90 -61.54 -28.03
C SER A 173 4.62 -61.01 -29.29
N PRO A 174 5.07 -61.90 -30.20
CA PRO A 174 6.14 -61.62 -31.17
C PRO A 174 5.64 -61.45 -32.62
N GLU A 175 6.61 -61.37 -33.55
CA GLU A 175 6.74 -62.16 -34.78
C GLU A 175 7.14 -61.34 -36.03
N ALA A 176 7.70 -62.02 -37.02
CA ALA A 176 8.45 -61.45 -38.13
C ALA A 176 7.64 -61.33 -39.43
N ASN A 177 8.04 -60.38 -40.27
CA ASN A 177 8.25 -60.59 -41.72
C ASN A 177 9.22 -59.50 -42.24
#